data_AF-A0A6S7LMZ2-F1
#
_entry.id   AF-A0A6S7LMZ2-F1
#
_cell.length_a   1.000
_cell.length_b   1.000
_cell.length_c   1.000
_cell.angle_alpha   90.00
_cell.angle_beta   90.00
_cell.angle_gamma   90.00
#
_symmetry.space_group_name_H-M   'P 1'
#
loop_
_entity.id
_entity.type
_entity.pdbx_description
1 polymer ?
#
loop_
_entity_poly.entity_id
_entity_poly.type
_entity_poly.pdbx_seq_one_letter_code
_entity_poly.pdbx_strand_id
1 'polypeptide(L)'
;MVAFLCGELTNSATYFCSFANVSSKDATDLNGQFGKEKDKKWHPWNYSERVQVAKSVETFKQTVAKQNIAESTKRSKVTNFIAGKRSRQEFKPLLGPMVDRIHIDPLHLKNNACALAHRLLLQEVLLISQLPSAIKSFLQVPSTSPFHKYIDAMRTKCNLRRLANKIIRWFNENRDSKFDYRFTGKDSRCFLQNFMFLIAAMEPFLKDKTLRHCLHFMYLLTCV
;
A
#
# COMPACT_ATOMS: atom_id res chain seq x y z
N MET A 1 -16.31 1.96 -7.27
CA MET A 1 -16.31 0.72 -8.08
C MET A 1 -16.59 -0.53 -7.25
N VAL A 2 -15.77 -0.87 -6.25
CA VAL A 2 -15.97 -2.07 -5.41
C VAL A 2 -17.34 -2.13 -4.75
N ALA A 3 -17.76 -1.07 -4.05
CA ALA A 3 -19.08 -1.01 -3.41
C ALA A 3 -20.23 -1.31 -4.38
N PHE A 4 -20.19 -0.72 -5.58
CA PHE A 4 -21.19 -0.96 -6.62
C PHE A 4 -21.22 -2.43 -7.06
N LEU A 5 -20.06 -3.02 -7.39
CA LEU A 5 -19.94 -4.43 -7.78
C LEU A 5 -20.38 -5.38 -6.66
N CYS A 6 -20.20 -4.97 -5.41
CA CYS A 6 -20.63 -5.71 -4.24
C CYS A 6 -22.12 -5.48 -3.89
N GLY A 7 -22.84 -4.58 -4.58
CA GLY A 7 -24.24 -4.26 -4.27
C GLY A 7 -24.43 -3.46 -2.97
N GLU A 8 -23.40 -2.73 -2.55
CA GLU A 8 -23.36 -2.01 -1.29
C GLU A 8 -23.73 -0.53 -1.42
N LEU A 9 -24.05 0.08 -0.27
CA LEU A 9 -24.13 1.54 -0.10
C LEU A 9 -22.79 2.23 -0.39
N THR A 10 -22.82 3.55 -0.54
CA THR A 10 -21.62 4.40 -0.70
C THR A 10 -20.79 4.49 0.58
N ASN A 11 -19.59 5.10 0.49
CA ASN A 11 -18.71 5.36 1.64
C ASN A 11 -19.26 6.41 2.63
N SER A 12 -20.40 7.03 2.35
CA SER A 12 -21.09 7.94 3.29
C SER A 12 -22.05 7.21 4.24
N ALA A 13 -22.22 5.90 4.11
CA ALA A 13 -23.06 5.11 5.01
C ALA A 13 -22.41 4.94 6.39
N THR A 14 -23.22 4.56 7.39
CA THR A 14 -22.74 4.24 8.75
C THR A 14 -21.60 3.23 8.73
N TYR A 15 -21.69 2.21 7.89
CA TYR A 15 -20.62 1.25 7.60
C TYR A 15 -19.94 1.60 6.28
N PHE A 16 -18.87 2.40 6.36
CA PHE A 16 -18.26 3.06 5.20
C PHE A 16 -17.17 2.23 4.50
N CYS A 17 -16.67 1.15 5.13
CA CYS A 17 -15.62 0.28 4.55
C CYS A 17 -16.21 -0.93 3.78
N SER A 18 -15.82 -1.12 2.52
CA SER A 18 -16.33 -2.25 1.68
C SER A 18 -15.69 -3.58 2.02
N PHE A 19 -14.67 -3.55 2.88
CA PHE A 19 -13.84 -4.71 3.19
C PHE A 19 -14.05 -5.21 4.61
N ALA A 20 -14.60 -4.38 5.50
CA ALA A 20 -14.74 -4.67 6.92
C ALA A 20 -15.99 -4.01 7.50
N ASN A 21 -16.53 -4.61 8.55
CA ASN A 21 -17.67 -4.10 9.32
C ASN A 21 -17.32 -2.91 10.26
N VAL A 22 -16.50 -1.99 9.76
CA VAL A 22 -16.13 -0.74 10.45
C VAL A 22 -17.26 0.27 10.31
N SER A 23 -17.64 0.91 11.41
CA SER A 23 -18.67 1.94 11.45
C SER A 23 -18.10 3.31 11.83
N SER A 24 -18.85 4.38 11.55
CA SER A 24 -18.48 5.73 11.99
C SER A 24 -18.33 5.86 13.51
N LYS A 25 -18.92 4.96 14.30
CA LYS A 25 -18.85 4.99 15.77
C LYS A 25 -17.56 4.45 16.33
N ASP A 26 -16.93 3.52 15.61
CA ASP A 26 -15.81 2.75 16.14
C ASP A 26 -14.53 2.88 15.30
N ALA A 27 -14.59 3.56 14.15
CA ALA A 27 -13.47 3.83 13.24
C ALA A 27 -12.31 4.63 13.83
N THR A 28 -12.51 5.36 14.94
CA THR A 28 -11.46 6.15 15.60
C THR A 28 -10.65 5.34 16.60
N ASP A 29 -10.97 4.06 16.82
CA ASP A 29 -10.22 3.20 17.71
C ASP A 29 -8.90 2.77 17.08
N LEU A 30 -7.80 3.32 17.59
CA LEU A 30 -6.45 3.04 17.11
C LEU A 30 -5.93 1.65 17.52
N ASN A 31 -6.56 1.01 18.52
CA ASN A 31 -6.19 -0.32 19.00
C ASN A 31 -7.02 -1.43 18.35
N GLY A 32 -8.04 -1.07 17.56
CA GLY A 32 -8.88 -2.02 16.85
C GLY A 32 -8.05 -2.83 15.84
N GLN A 33 -8.24 -4.14 15.85
CA GLN A 33 -7.64 -5.03 14.86
C GLN A 33 -8.71 -5.54 13.89
N PHE A 34 -8.31 -5.64 12.63
CA PHE A 34 -9.09 -6.27 11.58
C PHE A 34 -8.59 -7.69 11.34
N GLY A 35 -9.50 -8.66 11.25
CA GLY A 35 -9.16 -10.02 10.87
C GLY A 35 -10.38 -10.94 10.85
N LYS A 36 -10.15 -12.23 10.56
CA LYS A 36 -11.22 -13.24 10.51
C LYS A 36 -11.46 -13.89 11.86
N GLU A 37 -10.51 -13.74 12.77
CA GLU A 37 -10.50 -14.34 14.09
C GLU A 37 -11.51 -13.65 15.00
N LYS A 38 -12.15 -14.42 15.89
CA LYS A 38 -13.28 -13.94 16.72
C LYS A 38 -12.88 -12.85 17.71
N ASP A 39 -11.60 -12.76 18.06
CA ASP A 39 -11.03 -11.74 18.95
C ASP A 39 -10.82 -10.39 18.26
N LYS A 40 -10.98 -10.34 16.93
CA LYS A 40 -10.79 -9.10 16.16
C LYS A 40 -11.99 -8.19 16.32
N LYS A 41 -11.74 -6.90 16.37
CA LYS A 41 -12.79 -5.90 16.48
C LYS A 41 -13.59 -5.84 15.18
N TRP A 42 -12.89 -5.75 14.07
CA TRP A 42 -13.49 -5.69 12.74
C TRP A 42 -13.25 -6.97 11.97
N HIS A 43 -14.30 -7.40 11.30
CA HIS A 43 -14.32 -8.61 10.53
C HIS A 43 -14.60 -8.30 9.06
N PRO A 44 -14.05 -9.11 8.13
CA PRO A 44 -14.45 -9.02 6.75
C PRO A 44 -15.93 -9.38 6.60
N TRP A 45 -16.58 -8.76 5.63
CA TRP A 45 -17.93 -9.13 5.26
C TRP A 45 -17.97 -10.56 4.71
N ASN A 46 -19.06 -11.28 4.98
CA ASN A 46 -19.28 -12.65 4.50
C ASN A 46 -20.33 -12.69 3.38
N TYR A 47 -20.06 -13.40 2.29
CA TYR A 47 -21.00 -13.50 1.17
C TYR A 47 -22.39 -14.02 1.56
N SER A 48 -22.47 -15.04 2.41
CA SER A 48 -23.76 -15.62 2.82
C SER A 48 -24.61 -14.60 3.60
N GLU A 49 -23.98 -13.84 4.51
CA GLU A 49 -24.63 -12.76 5.26
C GLU A 49 -25.09 -11.64 4.32
N ARG A 50 -24.25 -11.27 3.35
CA ARG A 50 -24.62 -10.27 2.33
C ARG A 50 -25.89 -10.69 1.60
N VAL A 51 -25.99 -11.94 1.15
CA VAL A 51 -27.19 -12.44 0.46
C VAL A 51 -28.42 -12.40 1.37
N GLN A 52 -28.29 -12.78 2.63
CA GLN A 52 -29.40 -12.72 3.60
C GLN A 52 -29.88 -11.29 3.88
N VAL A 53 -28.94 -10.35 4.05
CA VAL A 53 -29.26 -8.93 4.25
C VAL A 53 -29.90 -8.34 3.00
N ALA A 54 -29.34 -8.59 1.81
CA ALA A 54 -29.90 -8.10 0.55
C ALA A 54 -31.37 -8.54 0.35
N LYS A 55 -31.67 -9.82 0.63
CA LYS A 55 -33.05 -10.34 0.59
C LYS A 55 -33.96 -9.63 1.61
N SER A 56 -33.47 -9.43 2.83
CA SER A 56 -34.22 -8.72 3.87
C SER A 56 -34.50 -7.26 3.49
N VAL A 57 -33.53 -6.60 2.86
CA VAL A 57 -33.64 -5.21 2.37
C VAL A 57 -34.63 -5.11 1.22
N GLU A 58 -34.63 -6.07 0.30
CA GLU A 58 -35.61 -6.15 -0.79
C GLU A 58 -37.05 -6.24 -0.24
N THR A 59 -37.30 -7.14 0.71
CA THR A 59 -38.61 -7.24 1.38
C THR A 59 -38.97 -5.94 2.09
N PHE A 60 -38.02 -5.32 2.79
CA PHE A 60 -38.27 -4.05 3.49
C PHE A 60 -38.58 -2.90 2.52
N LYS A 61 -37.89 -2.82 1.37
CA LYS A 61 -38.16 -1.84 0.31
C LYS A 61 -39.58 -1.96 -0.22
N GLN A 62 -40.08 -3.19 -0.43
CA GLN A 62 -41.46 -3.41 -0.87
C GLN A 62 -42.48 -2.91 0.17
N THR A 63 -42.21 -3.10 1.46
CA THR A 63 -43.07 -2.57 2.54
C THR A 63 -43.05 -1.04 2.60
N VAL A 64 -41.87 -0.42 2.46
CA VAL A 64 -41.71 1.03 2.49
C VAL A 64 -42.28 1.69 1.23
N ALA A 65 -42.22 1.03 0.08
CA ALA A 65 -42.76 1.55 -1.19
C ALA A 65 -44.28 1.80 -1.12
N LYS A 66 -45.01 0.97 -0.37
CA LYS A 66 -46.46 1.09 -0.14
C LYS A 66 -46.85 2.26 0.77
N GLN A 67 -45.89 2.86 1.48
CA GLN A 67 -46.16 3.97 2.39
C GLN A 67 -46.27 5.28 1.59
N ASN A 68 -47.32 6.06 1.87
CA ASN A 68 -47.49 7.38 1.29
C ASN A 68 -46.64 8.42 2.03
N ILE A 69 -45.33 8.40 1.78
CA ILE A 69 -44.34 9.31 2.36
C ILE A 69 -43.35 9.75 1.28
N ALA A 70 -42.65 10.87 1.50
CA ALA A 70 -41.64 11.37 0.57
C ALA A 70 -40.54 10.33 0.29
N GLU A 71 -40.05 10.30 -0.96
CA GLU A 71 -38.99 9.37 -1.40
C GLU A 71 -37.69 9.52 -0.60
N SER A 72 -37.33 10.73 -0.19
CA SER A 72 -36.18 10.97 0.69
C SER A 72 -36.35 10.25 2.04
N THR A 73 -37.55 10.29 2.61
CA THR A 73 -37.89 9.57 3.85
C THR A 73 -37.86 8.06 3.63
N LYS A 74 -38.34 7.56 2.49
CA LYS A 74 -38.22 6.13 2.12
C LYS A 74 -36.75 5.71 2.05
N ARG A 75 -35.89 6.51 1.41
CA ARG A 75 -34.45 6.25 1.30
C ARG A 75 -33.80 6.19 2.68
N SER A 76 -34.08 7.16 3.55
CA SER A 76 -33.57 7.19 4.93
C SER A 76 -34.02 5.97 5.74
N LYS A 77 -35.27 5.54 5.59
CA LYS A 77 -35.75 4.30 6.23
C LYS A 77 -34.95 3.07 5.78
N VAL A 78 -34.71 2.93 4.48
CA VAL A 78 -33.92 1.82 3.92
C VAL A 78 -32.48 1.85 4.41
N THR A 79 -31.80 3.01 4.39
CA THR A 79 -30.41 3.11 4.87
C THR A 79 -30.31 2.87 6.37
N ASN A 80 -31.27 3.35 7.17
CA ASN A 80 -31.33 3.07 8.61
C ASN A 80 -31.58 1.58 8.90
N PHE A 81 -32.43 0.93 8.10
CA PHE A 81 -32.64 -0.52 8.21
C PHE A 81 -31.37 -1.30 7.92
N ILE A 82 -30.63 -0.96 6.85
CA ILE A 82 -29.34 -1.57 6.52
C ILE A 82 -28.32 -1.38 7.65
N ALA A 83 -28.22 -0.17 8.20
CA ALA A 83 -27.34 0.13 9.33
C ALA A 83 -27.74 -0.66 10.59
N GLY A 84 -29.04 -0.81 10.86
CA GLY A 84 -29.56 -1.63 11.96
C GLY A 84 -29.23 -3.12 11.84
N LYS A 85 -29.04 -3.62 10.61
CA LYS A 85 -28.51 -4.96 10.32
C LYS A 85 -26.99 -5.06 10.45
N ARG A 86 -26.32 -4.01 10.96
CA ARG A 86 -24.86 -3.89 11.04
C ARG A 86 -24.17 -4.15 9.70
N SER A 87 -24.80 -3.71 8.62
CA SER A 87 -24.38 -4.01 7.26
C SER A 87 -24.30 -2.73 6.43
N ARG A 88 -23.82 -2.89 5.20
CA ARG A 88 -23.90 -1.91 4.12
C ARG A 88 -24.51 -2.48 2.84
N GLN A 89 -25.05 -3.69 2.93
CA GLN A 89 -25.54 -4.43 1.78
C GLN A 89 -26.94 -3.97 1.40
N GLU A 90 -27.14 -3.58 0.15
CA GLU A 90 -28.44 -3.14 -0.35
C GLU A 90 -29.00 -4.07 -1.45
N PHE A 91 -28.14 -4.54 -2.34
CA PHE A 91 -28.50 -5.40 -3.47
C PHE A 91 -27.73 -6.71 -3.39
N LYS A 92 -28.11 -7.72 -4.16
CA LYS A 92 -27.29 -8.94 -4.26
C LYS A 92 -25.94 -8.59 -4.90
N PRO A 93 -24.79 -9.07 -4.36
CA PRO A 93 -23.49 -8.80 -4.98
C PRO A 93 -23.41 -9.35 -6.41
N LEU A 94 -22.97 -8.52 -7.36
CA LEU A 94 -22.83 -8.90 -8.78
C LEU A 94 -21.71 -9.93 -8.96
N LEU A 95 -20.65 -9.81 -8.17
CA LEU A 95 -19.50 -10.72 -8.21
C LEU A 95 -19.76 -12.07 -7.51
N GLY A 96 -20.95 -12.29 -6.96
CA GLY A 96 -21.28 -13.51 -6.25
C GLY A 96 -20.28 -13.82 -5.11
N PRO A 97 -19.93 -15.09 -4.88
CA PRO A 97 -18.96 -15.49 -3.84
C PRO A 97 -17.56 -14.89 -4.01
N MET A 98 -17.20 -14.36 -5.18
CA MET A 98 -15.88 -13.75 -5.39
C MET A 98 -15.67 -12.48 -4.57
N VAL A 99 -16.74 -11.86 -4.04
CA VAL A 99 -16.60 -10.70 -3.15
C VAL A 99 -15.77 -10.99 -1.91
N ASP A 100 -15.77 -12.22 -1.40
CA ASP A 100 -14.99 -12.61 -0.22
C ASP A 100 -13.49 -12.74 -0.53
N ARG A 101 -13.12 -12.73 -1.82
CA ARG A 101 -11.72 -12.71 -2.29
C ARG A 101 -11.19 -11.31 -2.56
N ILE A 102 -12.03 -10.28 -2.43
CA ILE A 102 -11.61 -8.90 -2.61
C ILE A 102 -10.65 -8.55 -1.47
N HIS A 103 -9.40 -8.32 -1.83
CA HIS A 103 -8.35 -7.93 -0.88
C HIS A 103 -8.16 -6.41 -0.90
N ILE A 104 -7.85 -5.83 0.26
CA ILE A 104 -7.34 -4.46 0.33
C ILE A 104 -5.87 -4.53 -0.01
N ASP A 105 -5.53 -4.21 -1.25
CA ASP A 105 -4.14 -3.91 -1.54
C ASP A 105 -3.77 -2.60 -0.83
N PRO A 106 -2.69 -2.57 -0.04
CA PRO A 106 -2.12 -1.32 0.44
C PRO A 106 -2.00 -0.37 -0.75
N LEU A 107 -2.52 0.86 -0.58
CA LEU A 107 -2.65 1.89 -1.62
C LEU A 107 -1.34 2.17 -2.40
N HIS A 108 -0.22 1.66 -1.91
CA HIS A 108 1.12 1.85 -2.44
C HIS A 108 1.99 0.57 -2.42
N LEU A 109 1.45 -0.64 -2.63
CA LEU A 109 2.24 -1.89 -2.67
C LEU A 109 3.52 -1.75 -3.50
N LYS A 110 3.39 -1.23 -4.73
CA LYS A 110 4.52 -0.94 -5.61
C LYS A 110 5.54 -0.01 -4.96
N ASN A 111 5.10 1.09 -4.34
CA ASN A 111 6.02 2.06 -3.75
C ASN A 111 6.69 1.48 -2.50
N ASN A 112 5.96 0.71 -1.70
CA ASN A 112 6.49 0.03 -0.52
C ASN A 112 7.53 -1.01 -0.91
N ALA A 113 7.26 -1.80 -1.97
CA ALA A 113 8.18 -2.77 -2.52
C ALA A 113 9.45 -2.09 -3.09
N CYS A 114 9.29 -1.01 -3.87
CA CYS A 114 10.42 -0.24 -4.39
C CYS A 114 11.26 0.38 -3.26
N ALA A 115 10.62 0.93 -2.23
CA ALA A 115 11.31 1.50 -1.07
C ALA A 115 12.08 0.41 -0.29
N LEU A 116 11.52 -0.79 -0.15
CA LEU A 116 12.18 -1.93 0.47
C LEU A 116 13.39 -2.39 -0.35
N ALA A 117 13.21 -2.60 -1.66
CA ALA A 117 14.29 -3.00 -2.56
C ALA A 117 15.44 -1.98 -2.56
N HIS A 118 15.11 -0.69 -2.65
CA HIS A 118 16.11 0.38 -2.54
C HIS A 118 16.85 0.35 -1.20
N ARG A 119 16.15 0.10 -0.08
CA ARG A 119 16.79 0.04 1.25
C ARG A 119 17.81 -1.09 1.34
N LEU A 120 17.47 -2.26 0.80
CA LEU A 120 18.38 -3.41 0.75
C LEU A 120 19.60 -3.11 -0.14
N LEU A 121 19.38 -2.49 -1.31
CA LEU A 121 20.49 -2.04 -2.16
C LEU A 121 21.39 -1.04 -1.45
N LEU A 122 20.83 -0.04 -0.78
CA LEU A 122 21.62 0.96 -0.06
C LEU A 122 22.47 0.33 1.05
N GLN A 123 21.93 -0.66 1.77
CA GLN A 123 22.69 -1.41 2.77
C GLN A 123 23.86 -2.14 2.14
N GLU A 124 23.61 -2.87 1.04
CA GLU A 124 24.67 -3.58 0.30
C GLU A 124 25.75 -2.62 -0.19
N VAL A 125 25.36 -1.49 -0.79
CA VAL A 125 26.29 -0.43 -1.24
C VAL A 125 27.17 0.06 -0.11
N LEU A 126 26.61 0.30 1.08
CA LEU A 126 27.38 0.77 2.23
C LEU A 126 28.35 -0.30 2.74
N LEU A 127 27.94 -1.57 2.75
CA LEU A 127 28.79 -2.70 3.14
C LEU A 127 29.99 -2.85 2.20
N ILE A 128 29.75 -2.90 0.88
CA ILE A 128 30.83 -3.04 -0.12
C ILE A 128 31.73 -1.79 -0.19
N SER A 129 31.25 -0.63 0.26
CA SER A 129 32.04 0.60 0.27
C SER A 129 33.08 0.66 1.39
N GLN A 130 32.91 -0.13 2.46
CA GLN A 130 33.84 -0.22 3.59
C GLN A 130 34.36 1.16 4.06
N LEU A 131 33.46 2.15 4.16
CA LEU A 131 33.84 3.53 4.46
C LEU A 131 34.40 3.63 5.89
N PRO A 132 35.62 4.19 6.07
CA PRO A 132 36.21 4.39 7.39
C PRO A 132 35.27 5.17 8.34
N SER A 133 35.33 4.87 9.63
CA SER A 133 34.54 5.54 10.67
C SER A 133 34.85 7.04 10.79
N ALA A 134 36.04 7.47 10.32
CA ALA A 134 36.46 8.86 10.24
C ALA A 134 35.69 9.69 9.19
N ILE A 135 35.07 9.06 8.20
CA ILE A 135 34.23 9.74 7.20
C ILE A 135 32.87 10.05 7.83
N LYS A 136 32.64 11.33 8.13
CA LYS A 136 31.42 11.85 8.75
C LYS A 136 30.51 12.60 7.77
N SER A 137 31.03 12.97 6.60
CA SER A 137 30.28 13.70 5.57
C SER A 137 30.43 13.06 4.21
N PHE A 138 29.38 13.12 3.39
CA PHE A 138 29.42 12.66 2.00
C PHE A 138 30.50 13.37 1.18
N LEU A 139 30.86 14.62 1.51
CA LEU A 139 31.94 15.34 0.83
C LEU A 139 33.32 14.68 1.02
N GLN A 140 33.50 13.92 2.10
CA GLN A 140 34.74 13.19 2.40
C GLN A 140 34.74 11.79 1.77
N VAL A 141 33.64 11.36 1.15
CA VAL A 141 33.53 10.03 0.53
C VAL A 141 34.28 10.04 -0.80
N PRO A 142 35.28 9.16 -1.01
CA PRO A 142 36.03 9.09 -2.26
C PRO A 142 35.12 8.89 -3.46
N SER A 143 35.39 9.63 -4.56
CA SER A 143 34.61 9.54 -5.80
C SER A 143 34.66 8.16 -6.46
N THR A 144 35.70 7.39 -6.18
CA THR A 144 35.87 6.02 -6.66
C THR A 144 35.10 4.99 -5.83
N SER A 145 34.56 5.35 -4.67
CA SER A 145 33.83 4.42 -3.81
C SER A 145 32.48 3.99 -4.40
N PRO A 146 32.01 2.76 -4.09
CA PRO A 146 30.69 2.30 -4.54
C PRO A 146 29.55 3.23 -4.10
N PHE A 147 29.59 3.73 -2.85
CA PHE A 147 28.59 4.64 -2.32
C PHE A 147 28.54 5.96 -3.08
N HIS A 148 29.69 6.54 -3.42
CA HIS A 148 29.72 7.76 -4.22
C HIS A 148 29.13 7.53 -5.61
N LYS A 149 29.57 6.47 -6.32
CA LYS A 149 29.06 6.14 -7.66
C LYS A 149 27.57 5.82 -7.66
N TYR A 150 27.06 5.15 -6.61
CA TYR A 150 25.63 4.88 -6.45
C TYR A 150 24.83 6.18 -6.30
N ILE A 151 25.27 7.09 -5.43
CA ILE A 151 24.61 8.39 -5.22
C ILE A 151 24.68 9.26 -6.48
N ASP A 152 25.81 9.24 -7.19
CA ASP A 152 25.94 9.95 -8.47
C ASP A 152 24.97 9.39 -9.52
N ALA A 153 24.91 8.07 -9.70
CA ALA A 153 23.97 7.43 -10.62
C ALA A 153 22.50 7.76 -10.29
N MET A 154 22.13 7.83 -9.02
CA MET A 154 20.79 8.27 -8.61
C MET A 154 20.48 9.71 -9.04
N ARG A 155 21.47 10.61 -8.94
CA ARG A 155 21.32 12.03 -9.28
C ARG A 155 21.32 12.27 -10.78
N THR A 156 22.20 11.62 -11.52
CA THR A 156 22.51 11.94 -12.92
C THR A 156 21.80 11.03 -13.91
N LYS A 157 21.55 9.76 -13.56
CA LYS A 157 20.99 8.76 -14.49
C LYS A 157 19.56 8.32 -14.13
N CYS A 158 19.21 8.30 -12.85
CA CYS A 158 17.94 7.70 -12.41
C CYS A 158 16.80 8.68 -12.16
N ASN A 159 17.02 9.99 -12.33
CA ASN A 159 16.05 11.03 -11.96
C ASN A 159 15.58 10.96 -10.49
N LEU A 160 16.41 10.42 -9.59
CA LEU A 160 16.13 10.22 -8.16
C LEU A 160 16.84 11.26 -7.27
N ARG A 161 17.05 12.48 -7.77
CA ARG A 161 17.82 13.54 -7.08
C ARG A 161 17.32 13.85 -5.67
N ARG A 162 15.99 13.85 -5.45
CA ARG A 162 15.39 14.07 -4.12
C ARG A 162 15.78 12.98 -3.13
N LEU A 163 15.68 11.71 -3.56
CA LEU A 163 16.06 10.57 -2.74
C LEU A 163 17.56 10.58 -2.44
N ALA A 164 18.40 10.83 -3.45
CA ALA A 164 19.85 10.95 -3.27
C ALA A 164 20.23 12.05 -2.25
N ASN A 165 19.60 13.22 -2.35
CA ASN A 165 19.82 14.31 -1.38
C ASN A 165 19.37 13.93 0.03
N LYS A 166 18.29 13.16 0.17
CA LYS A 166 17.83 12.65 1.47
C LYS A 166 18.81 11.63 2.06
N ILE A 167 19.38 10.75 1.24
CA ILE A 167 20.42 9.81 1.68
C ILE A 167 21.66 10.55 2.13
N ILE A 168 22.14 11.54 1.36
CA ILE A 168 23.30 12.37 1.75
C ILE A 168 23.05 13.08 3.07
N ARG A 169 21.87 13.68 3.22
CA ARG A 169 21.50 14.35 4.47
C ARG A 169 21.49 13.35 5.64
N TRP A 170 20.86 12.19 5.46
CA TRP A 170 20.86 11.13 6.46
C TRP A 170 22.28 10.65 6.79
N PHE A 171 23.14 10.47 5.79
CA PHE A 171 24.53 10.05 5.99
C PHE A 171 25.33 11.07 6.80
N ASN A 172 25.12 12.36 6.54
CA ASN A 172 25.82 13.44 7.23
C ASN A 172 25.32 13.65 8.67
N GLU A 173 24.00 13.53 8.89
CA GLU A 173 23.36 13.93 10.15
C GLU A 173 23.05 12.75 11.08
N ASN A 174 22.75 11.56 10.52
CA ASN A 174 22.02 10.50 11.22
C ASN A 174 22.43 9.08 10.79
N ARG A 175 23.70 8.87 10.39
CA ARG A 175 24.18 7.57 9.85
C ARG A 175 23.92 6.37 10.77
N ASP A 176 23.93 6.59 12.09
CA ASP A 176 23.73 5.54 13.09
C ASP A 176 22.25 5.12 13.23
N SER A 177 21.32 5.87 12.63
CA SER A 177 19.90 5.56 12.59
C SER A 177 19.50 4.81 11.32
N LYS A 178 18.40 4.06 11.37
CA LYS A 178 17.83 3.43 10.16
C LYS A 178 17.36 4.50 9.17
N PHE A 179 17.85 4.44 7.93
CA PHE A 179 17.33 5.29 6.86
C PHE A 179 15.85 4.96 6.59
N ASP A 180 15.00 5.99 6.63
CA ASP A 180 13.59 5.90 6.25
C ASP A 180 13.22 6.96 5.21
N TYR A 181 12.52 6.51 4.16
CA TYR A 181 12.02 7.36 3.08
C TYR A 181 10.83 6.69 2.40
N ARG A 182 9.68 7.38 2.41
CA ARG A 182 8.47 6.95 1.72
C ARG A 182 8.55 7.28 0.24
N PHE A 183 8.57 6.24 -0.60
CA PHE A 183 8.52 6.40 -2.05
C PHE A 183 7.15 6.95 -2.50
N THR A 184 7.19 7.91 -3.43
CA THR A 184 6.02 8.30 -4.21
C THR A 184 5.84 7.38 -5.43
N GLY A 185 4.70 7.48 -6.12
CA GLY A 185 4.51 6.79 -7.40
C GLY A 185 5.53 7.20 -8.46
N LYS A 186 5.96 8.47 -8.44
CA LYS A 186 7.02 9.00 -9.31
C LYS A 186 8.37 8.37 -8.96
N ASP A 187 8.75 8.36 -7.68
CA ASP A 187 10.02 7.76 -7.23
C ASP A 187 10.09 6.29 -7.65
N SER A 188 9.00 5.54 -7.46
CA SER A 188 8.92 4.12 -7.82
C SER A 188 9.04 3.90 -9.33
N ARG A 189 8.40 4.75 -10.14
CA ARG A 189 8.56 4.70 -11.60
C ARG A 189 10.01 4.98 -12.01
N CYS A 190 10.61 6.05 -11.51
CA CYS A 190 11.99 6.42 -11.81
C CYS A 190 12.98 5.36 -11.35
N PHE A 191 12.75 4.74 -10.18
CA PHE A 191 13.57 3.66 -9.65
C PHE A 191 13.54 2.43 -10.54
N LEU A 192 12.35 1.94 -10.92
CA LEU A 192 12.23 0.74 -11.76
C LEU A 192 12.77 0.97 -13.17
N GLN A 193 12.43 2.10 -13.80
CA GLN A 193 12.86 2.40 -15.17
C GLN A 193 14.39 2.52 -15.31
N ASN A 194 15.06 2.98 -14.25
CA ASN A 194 16.50 3.28 -14.27
C ASN A 194 17.30 2.35 -13.37
N PHE A 195 16.69 1.24 -12.91
CA PHE A 195 17.28 0.31 -11.95
C PHE A 195 18.66 -0.18 -12.41
N MET A 196 18.81 -0.46 -13.70
CA MET A 196 20.07 -0.94 -14.27
C MET A 196 21.22 0.07 -14.16
N PHE A 197 20.95 1.37 -14.13
CA PHE A 197 22.01 2.35 -13.89
C PHE A 197 22.54 2.30 -12.45
N LEU A 198 21.70 1.91 -11.49
CA LEU A 198 22.13 1.67 -10.11
C LEU A 198 22.97 0.39 -10.03
N ILE A 199 22.54 -0.69 -10.69
CA ILE A 199 23.29 -1.95 -10.73
C ILE A 199 24.63 -1.75 -11.43
N ALA A 200 24.67 -1.09 -12.58
CA ALA A 200 25.90 -0.81 -13.32
C ALA A 200 26.89 0.06 -12.50
N ALA A 201 26.40 0.94 -11.62
CA ALA A 201 27.25 1.70 -10.71
C ALA A 201 27.90 0.83 -9.63
N MET A 202 27.25 -0.27 -9.24
CA MET A 202 27.72 -1.21 -8.22
C MET A 202 28.54 -2.37 -8.80
N GLU A 203 28.23 -2.81 -10.02
CA GLU A 203 28.76 -4.04 -10.63
C GLU A 203 30.30 -4.17 -10.57
N PRO A 204 31.10 -3.11 -10.82
CA PRO A 204 32.56 -3.21 -10.74
C PRO A 204 33.10 -3.64 -9.36
N PHE A 205 32.29 -3.49 -8.30
CA PHE A 205 32.67 -3.77 -6.92
C PHE A 205 32.11 -5.10 -6.40
N LEU A 206 31.19 -5.73 -7.15
CA LEU A 206 30.59 -7.01 -6.78
C LEU A 206 31.54 -8.15 -7.16
N LYS A 207 32.22 -8.70 -6.15
CA LYS A 207 33.12 -9.86 -6.29
C LYS A 207 32.35 -11.19 -6.36
N ASP A 208 31.17 -11.25 -5.75
CA ASP A 208 30.32 -12.44 -5.74
C ASP A 208 29.47 -12.52 -7.02
N LYS A 209 29.69 -13.58 -7.79
CA LYS A 209 28.91 -13.89 -9.00
C LYS A 209 27.44 -14.15 -8.67
N THR A 210 27.13 -14.73 -7.52
CA THR A 210 25.75 -15.07 -7.11
C THR A 210 24.93 -13.80 -6.89
N LEU A 211 25.46 -12.87 -6.11
CA LEU A 211 24.84 -11.57 -5.86
C LEU A 211 24.61 -10.78 -7.17
N ARG A 212 25.57 -10.82 -8.09
CA ARG A 212 25.43 -10.21 -9.42
C ARG A 212 24.28 -10.83 -10.22
N HIS A 213 24.14 -12.15 -10.23
CA HIS A 213 23.03 -12.83 -10.92
C HIS A 213 21.68 -12.51 -10.25
N CYS A 214 21.60 -12.48 -8.91
CA CYS A 214 20.37 -12.12 -8.20
C CYS A 214 19.90 -10.69 -8.52
N LEU A 215 20.83 -9.73 -8.63
CA LEU A 215 20.50 -8.35 -8.99
C LEU A 215 19.97 -8.23 -10.43
N HIS A 216 20.57 -8.95 -11.38
CA HIS A 216 20.07 -9.02 -12.76
C HIS A 216 18.74 -9.76 -12.88
N PHE A 217 18.50 -10.79 -12.05
CA PHE A 217 17.23 -11.50 -12.00
C PHE A 217 16.10 -10.64 -11.41
N MET A 218 16.39 -9.85 -10.36
CA MET A 218 15.43 -8.88 -9.82
C MET A 218 15.02 -7.84 -10.87
N TYR A 219 15.93 -7.43 -11.76
CA TYR A 219 15.59 -6.55 -12.88
C TYR A 219 14.59 -7.20 -13.85
N LEU A 220 14.83 -8.45 -14.27
CA LEU A 220 13.93 -9.18 -15.17
C LEU A 220 12.50 -9.25 -14.61
N LEU A 221 12.35 -9.42 -13.30
CA LEU A 221 11.05 -9.45 -12.61
C LEU A 221 10.39 -8.08 -12.49
N THR A 222 11.13 -6.98 -12.66
CA THR A 222 10.60 -5.61 -12.60
C THR A 222 10.24 -4.99 -13.96
N CYS A 223 10.58 -5.67 -15.06
CA CYS A 223 10.31 -5.26 -16.44
C CYS A 223 9.05 -5.89 -17.06
N VAL A 224 8.32 -6.71 -16.30
CA VAL A 224 6.99 -7.26 -16.65
C VAL A 224 5.92 -6.50 -15.86
#